data_AF-A0A090W457-F1
#
_entry.id   AF-A0A090W457-F1
#
_cell.length_a   1.000
_cell.length_b   1.000
_cell.length_c   1.000
_cell.angle_alpha   90.00
_cell.angle_beta   90.00
_cell.angle_gamma   90.00
#
_symmetry.space_group_name_H-M   'P 1'
#
loop_
_entity.id
_entity.type
_entity.pdbx_description
1 polymer ?
#
loop_
_entity_poly.entity_id
_entity_poly.type
_entity_poly.pdbx_seq_one_letter_code
_entity_poly.pdbx_strand_id
1 'polypeptide(L)'
;MSPNSQVVHGIPNNDPLVEGDIISIDCGALKNGFYGDHAYTFAVGEIDVETEKLLKITKESLYVGIREFKLNNRVGDVGYAIQKYCEAHGYGVVRELVGHGLGKKMHEDPEMPNYGRRGRGKKFVEGMVVAIEPMINMGTQRIKQHRDGWTITTLDGKPSAHFEHDVALVDGKPELLSTFAYIYEALGIKSNEEEEFRKEALVL
;
A
#
# COMPACT_ATOMS: atom_id res chain seq x y z
N MET A 1 -3.98 -0.44 12.81
CA MET A 1 -2.83 0.46 13.09
C MET A 1 -1.60 -0.40 13.33
N SER A 2 -0.43 -0.05 12.82
CA SER A 2 0.75 -0.91 12.93
C SER A 2 2.01 -0.05 13.13
N PRO A 3 2.53 0.07 14.36
CA PRO A 3 3.74 0.83 14.62
C PRO A 3 5.02 0.08 14.26
N ASN A 4 6.01 0.81 13.76
CA ASN A 4 7.40 0.38 13.60
C ASN A 4 7.57 -0.95 12.86
N SER A 5 7.88 -2.05 13.57
CA SER A 5 8.11 -3.36 12.97
C SER A 5 6.83 -4.14 12.68
N GLN A 6 5.67 -3.65 13.13
CA GLN A 6 4.39 -4.23 12.77
C GLN A 6 4.08 -3.89 11.30
N VAL A 7 3.91 -4.93 10.48
CA VAL A 7 3.67 -4.82 9.04
C VAL A 7 2.23 -4.34 8.80
N VAL A 8 1.27 -5.09 9.34
CA VAL A 8 -0.18 -4.81 9.27
C VAL A 8 -0.89 -5.43 10.48
N HIS A 9 -2.20 -5.22 10.57
CA HIS A 9 -3.11 -5.87 11.53
C HIS A 9 -2.75 -5.68 13.01
N GLY A 10 -2.02 -4.61 13.33
CA GLY A 10 -1.78 -4.26 14.73
C GLY A 10 -3.08 -3.83 15.41
N ILE A 11 -3.25 -4.29 16.64
CA ILE A 11 -4.42 -4.03 17.46
C ILE A 11 -4.18 -2.73 18.25
N PRO A 12 -5.08 -1.72 18.18
CA PRO A 12 -4.97 -0.53 18.98
C PRO A 12 -4.84 -0.83 20.48
N ASN A 13 -3.95 -0.10 21.15
CA ASN A 13 -3.66 -0.27 22.55
C ASN A 13 -3.43 1.09 23.24
N ASN A 14 -3.01 1.06 24.51
CA ASN A 14 -2.77 2.26 25.31
C ASN A 14 -1.30 2.69 25.35
N ASP A 15 -0.43 2.05 24.58
CA ASP A 15 0.98 2.41 24.52
C ASP A 15 1.10 3.71 23.69
N PRO A 16 1.59 4.81 24.28
CA PRO A 16 1.70 6.06 23.56
C PRO A 16 2.81 5.98 22.51
N LEU A 17 2.54 6.53 21.34
CA LEU A 17 3.57 6.76 20.32
C LEU A 17 4.58 7.78 20.83
N VAL A 18 5.84 7.59 20.46
CA VAL A 18 6.94 8.47 20.83
C VAL A 18 7.61 9.06 19.59
N GLU A 19 8.33 10.16 19.78
CA GLU A 19 9.12 10.78 18.71
C GLU A 19 10.11 9.77 18.09
N GLY A 20 10.13 9.70 16.77
CA GLY A 20 10.91 8.71 16.01
C GLY A 20 10.13 7.47 15.59
N ASP A 21 8.89 7.28 16.09
CA ASP A 21 8.03 6.19 15.63
C ASP A 21 7.47 6.44 14.23
N ILE A 22 7.12 5.35 13.56
CA ILE A 22 6.20 5.36 12.42
C ILE A 22 4.97 4.52 12.73
N ILE A 23 3.83 4.89 12.14
CA ILE A 23 2.57 4.17 12.33
C ILE A 23 1.78 4.08 11.02
N SER A 24 1.53 2.85 10.56
CA SER A 24 0.59 2.59 9.47
C SER A 24 -0.84 2.63 10.02
N ILE A 25 -1.69 3.47 9.44
CA ILE A 25 -3.13 3.48 9.69
C ILE A 25 -3.82 2.99 8.42
N ASP A 26 -4.72 2.04 8.60
CA ASP A 26 -5.39 1.26 7.55
C ASP A 26 -6.88 1.24 7.91
N CYS A 27 -7.72 1.65 6.97
CA CYS A 27 -9.11 2.03 7.19
C CYS A 27 -10.03 1.56 6.06
N GLY A 28 -10.77 0.48 6.33
CA GLY A 28 -11.91 0.08 5.49
C GLY A 28 -13.19 0.87 5.79
N ALA A 29 -13.97 1.19 4.76
CA ALA A 29 -15.28 1.81 4.88
C ALA A 29 -16.34 1.10 4.02
N LEU A 30 -17.54 0.85 4.56
CA LEU A 30 -18.69 0.34 3.81
C LEU A 30 -19.73 1.45 3.65
N LYS A 31 -19.95 1.91 2.40
CA LYS A 31 -20.93 2.95 2.09
C LYS A 31 -21.73 2.57 0.85
N ASN A 32 -23.05 2.72 0.93
CA ASN A 32 -23.97 2.42 -0.19
C ASN A 32 -23.78 1.02 -0.80
N GLY A 33 -23.36 0.04 0.01
CA GLY A 33 -23.12 -1.33 -0.43
C GLY A 33 -21.77 -1.58 -1.13
N PHE A 34 -20.85 -0.62 -1.08
CA PHE A 34 -19.49 -0.75 -1.60
C PHE A 34 -18.46 -0.52 -0.50
N TYR A 35 -17.39 -1.33 -0.54
CA TYR A 35 -16.22 -1.18 0.29
C TYR A 35 -15.22 -0.24 -0.39
N GLY A 36 -14.54 0.56 0.42
CA GLY A 36 -13.27 1.18 0.07
C GLY A 36 -12.23 0.82 1.13
N ASP A 37 -10.98 0.72 0.71
CA ASP A 37 -9.83 0.46 1.56
C ASP A 37 -8.69 1.44 1.31
N HIS A 38 -7.92 1.72 2.35
CA HIS A 38 -6.93 2.78 2.31
C HIS A 38 -5.99 2.76 3.52
N ALA A 39 -4.69 2.80 3.24
CA ALA A 39 -3.65 2.84 4.23
C ALA A 39 -2.60 3.94 3.98
N TYR A 40 -2.10 4.52 5.06
CA TYR A 40 -1.02 5.50 5.06
C TYR A 40 -0.10 5.31 6.27
N THR A 41 1.21 5.37 6.06
CA THR A 41 2.20 5.36 7.14
C THR A 41 2.60 6.78 7.54
N PHE A 42 2.31 7.15 8.78
CA PHE A 42 2.64 8.45 9.37
C PHE A 42 3.97 8.39 10.12
N ALA A 43 4.71 9.50 10.11
CA ALA A 43 5.82 9.74 11.01
C ALA A 43 5.31 10.41 12.31
N VAL A 44 5.88 10.03 13.44
CA VAL A 44 5.60 10.62 14.75
C VAL A 44 6.76 11.53 15.14
N GLY A 45 6.59 12.84 14.99
CA GLY A 45 7.67 13.81 15.18
C GLY A 45 8.75 13.69 14.10
N GLU A 46 10.01 13.90 14.48
CA GLU A 46 11.16 13.70 13.60
C GLU A 46 11.57 12.22 13.57
N ILE A 47 11.83 11.69 12.38
CA ILE A 47 12.27 10.29 12.17
C ILE A 47 13.65 10.28 11.53
N ASP A 48 14.39 9.18 11.68
CA ASP A 48 15.72 9.07 11.10
C ASP A 48 15.69 8.95 9.57
N VAL A 49 16.81 9.29 8.92
CA VAL A 49 16.95 9.33 7.46
C VAL A 49 16.68 7.97 6.78
N GLU A 50 17.01 6.85 7.43
CA GLU A 50 16.77 5.52 6.85
C GLU A 50 15.28 5.16 6.90
N THR A 51 14.59 5.58 7.97
CA THR A 51 13.14 5.44 8.12
C THR A 51 12.40 6.38 7.15
N GLU A 52 12.82 7.64 6.99
CA GLU A 52 12.26 8.55 5.97
C GLU A 52 12.35 7.93 4.56
N LYS A 53 13.51 7.34 4.26
CA LYS A 53 13.75 6.66 2.99
C LYS A 53 12.86 5.43 2.81
N LEU A 54 12.62 4.64 3.87
CA LEU A 54 11.67 3.52 3.82
C LEU A 54 10.27 4.02 3.43
N LEU A 55 9.76 5.05 4.11
CA LEU A 55 8.42 5.60 3.84
C LEU A 55 8.32 6.10 2.40
N LYS A 56 9.33 6.85 1.95
CA LYS A 56 9.42 7.35 0.58
C LYS A 56 9.40 6.21 -0.44
N ILE A 57 10.27 5.22 -0.30
CA ILE A 57 10.40 4.13 -1.28
C ILE A 57 9.13 3.27 -1.30
N THR A 58 8.51 3.03 -0.14
CA THR A 58 7.27 2.25 -0.06
C THR A 58 6.14 2.95 -0.79
N LYS A 59 5.97 4.26 -0.55
CA LYS A 59 4.98 5.07 -1.25
C LYS A 59 5.26 5.22 -2.76
N GLU A 60 6.51 5.43 -3.16
CA GLU A 60 6.86 5.47 -4.58
C GLU A 60 6.60 4.13 -5.27
N SER A 61 6.81 3.01 -4.56
CA SER A 61 6.54 1.68 -5.09
C SER A 61 5.05 1.45 -5.39
N LEU A 62 4.15 1.99 -4.56
CA LEU A 62 2.70 1.99 -4.81
C LEU A 62 2.41 2.55 -6.19
N TYR A 63 2.87 3.78 -6.46
CA TYR A 63 2.63 4.43 -7.75
C TYR A 63 3.36 3.73 -8.91
N VAL A 64 4.53 3.14 -8.69
CA VAL A 64 5.20 2.28 -9.69
C VAL A 64 4.32 1.07 -10.05
N GLY A 65 3.67 0.46 -9.07
CA GLY A 65 2.69 -0.61 -9.28
C GLY A 65 1.45 -0.14 -10.02
N ILE A 66 0.84 0.97 -9.58
CA ILE A 66 -0.38 1.54 -10.17
C ILE A 66 -0.19 1.83 -11.66
N ARG A 67 0.96 2.35 -12.11
CA ARG A 67 1.25 2.58 -13.55
C ARG A 67 1.20 1.31 -14.40
N GLU A 68 1.38 0.13 -13.81
CA GLU A 68 1.29 -1.15 -14.49
C GLU A 68 -0.12 -1.79 -14.39
N PHE A 69 -1.05 -1.20 -13.64
CA PHE A 69 -2.46 -1.59 -13.64
C PHE A 69 -3.20 -0.99 -14.85
N LYS A 70 -2.88 -1.52 -16.03
CA LYS A 70 -3.40 -1.06 -17.34
C LYS A 70 -3.94 -2.21 -18.18
N LEU A 71 -4.75 -1.90 -19.19
CA LEU A 71 -5.25 -2.92 -20.11
C LEU A 71 -4.10 -3.68 -20.77
N ASN A 72 -4.29 -4.98 -20.99
CA ASN A 72 -3.31 -5.96 -21.51
C ASN A 72 -2.20 -6.39 -20.54
N ASN A 73 -2.03 -5.69 -19.41
CA ASN A 73 -1.19 -6.19 -18.33
C ASN A 73 -1.91 -7.25 -17.49
N ARG A 74 -1.14 -7.87 -16.60
CA ARG A 74 -1.61 -8.88 -15.65
C ARG A 74 -1.13 -8.55 -14.24
N VAL A 75 -1.73 -9.22 -13.26
CA VAL A 75 -1.37 -9.13 -11.83
C VAL A 75 0.15 -9.18 -11.61
N GLY A 76 0.86 -10.10 -12.27
CA GLY A 76 2.30 -10.27 -12.11
C GLY A 76 3.15 -9.13 -12.68
N ASP A 77 2.61 -8.28 -13.56
CA ASP A 77 3.30 -7.08 -14.06
C ASP A 77 3.36 -5.99 -12.98
N VAL A 78 2.25 -5.79 -12.25
CA VAL A 78 2.17 -4.87 -11.09
C VAL A 78 3.12 -5.32 -9.99
N GLY A 79 3.01 -6.57 -9.55
CA GLY A 79 3.88 -7.12 -8.52
C GLY A 79 5.36 -7.12 -8.91
N TYR A 80 5.69 -7.39 -10.19
CA TYR A 80 7.08 -7.28 -10.66
C TYR A 80 7.61 -5.85 -10.59
N ALA A 81 6.80 -4.84 -10.91
CA ALA A 81 7.20 -3.45 -10.89
C ALA A 81 7.50 -2.98 -9.46
N ILE A 82 6.60 -3.25 -8.52
CA ILE A 82 6.77 -2.97 -7.09
C ILE A 82 8.03 -3.67 -6.56
N GLN A 83 8.13 -4.98 -6.79
CA GLN A 83 9.26 -5.77 -6.31
C GLN A 83 10.59 -5.26 -6.84
N LYS A 84 10.70 -5.06 -8.15
CA LYS A 84 11.94 -4.58 -8.77
C LYS A 84 12.35 -3.22 -8.20
N TYR A 85 11.38 -2.34 -7.96
CA TYR A 85 11.65 -1.02 -7.39
C TYR A 85 12.21 -1.13 -5.96
N CYS A 86 11.54 -1.89 -5.09
CA CYS A 86 11.93 -2.01 -3.69
C CYS A 86 13.25 -2.77 -3.52
N GLU A 87 13.42 -3.90 -4.20
CA GLU A 87 14.62 -4.73 -4.10
C GLU A 87 15.87 -4.00 -4.66
N ALA A 88 15.71 -3.14 -5.67
CA ALA A 88 16.81 -2.29 -6.17
C ALA A 88 17.30 -1.26 -5.14
N HIS A 89 16.47 -0.91 -4.16
CA HIS A 89 16.81 -0.03 -3.05
C HIS A 89 17.21 -0.80 -1.78
N GLY A 90 17.25 -2.14 -1.83
CA GLY A 90 17.67 -3.00 -0.73
C GLY A 90 16.55 -3.36 0.27
N TYR A 91 15.29 -3.11 -0.07
CA TYR A 91 14.14 -3.37 0.81
C TYR A 91 13.50 -4.74 0.56
N GLY A 92 12.92 -5.32 1.61
CA GLY A 92 12.24 -6.61 1.58
C GLY A 92 10.74 -6.46 1.29
N VAL A 93 10.25 -7.12 0.25
CA VAL A 93 8.83 -7.11 -0.13
C VAL A 93 8.10 -8.27 0.53
N VAL A 94 7.13 -7.99 1.41
CA VAL A 94 6.33 -9.02 2.08
C VAL A 94 5.58 -9.87 1.04
N ARG A 95 5.52 -11.19 1.24
CA ARG A 95 4.97 -12.13 0.25
C ARG A 95 3.74 -12.90 0.70
N GLU A 96 3.52 -12.93 2.00
CA GLU A 96 2.43 -13.66 2.64
C GLU A 96 1.13 -12.83 2.70
N LEU A 97 1.22 -11.53 2.39
CA LEU A 97 0.14 -10.56 2.38
C LEU A 97 0.14 -9.83 1.04
N VAL A 98 -1.04 -9.59 0.50
CA VAL A 98 -1.24 -9.15 -0.88
C VAL A 98 -2.48 -8.28 -0.96
N GLY A 99 -2.50 -7.37 -1.92
CA GLY A 99 -3.71 -6.65 -2.29
C GLY A 99 -4.79 -7.57 -2.84
N HIS A 100 -5.92 -6.98 -3.20
CA HIS A 100 -7.10 -7.74 -3.58
C HIS A 100 -8.00 -6.97 -4.54
N GLY A 101 -8.90 -7.68 -5.21
CA GLY A 101 -10.07 -7.03 -5.81
C GLY A 101 -10.96 -6.50 -4.70
N LEU A 102 -11.69 -5.42 -4.95
CA LEU A 102 -12.71 -4.95 -4.02
C LEU A 102 -13.90 -4.31 -4.74
N GLY A 103 -15.01 -4.23 -4.03
CA GLY A 103 -16.24 -3.67 -4.56
C GLY A 103 -17.40 -3.90 -3.61
N LYS A 104 -18.20 -4.93 -3.83
CA LYS A 104 -19.35 -5.26 -2.95
C LYS A 104 -18.95 -6.16 -1.78
N LYS A 105 -17.78 -6.77 -1.85
CA LYS A 105 -17.11 -7.45 -0.75
C LYS A 105 -15.76 -6.78 -0.50
N MET A 106 -15.30 -6.88 0.75
CA MET A 106 -13.99 -6.35 1.16
C MET A 106 -12.87 -6.96 0.32
N HIS A 107 -12.79 -8.29 0.30
CA HIS A 107 -11.80 -9.04 -0.46
C HIS A 107 -12.48 -9.83 -1.60
N GLU A 108 -12.19 -9.43 -2.83
CA GLU A 108 -12.60 -10.08 -4.07
C GLU A 108 -11.37 -10.53 -4.88
N ASP A 109 -11.60 -11.30 -5.95
CA ASP A 109 -10.57 -11.61 -6.93
C ASP A 109 -10.25 -10.38 -7.81
N PRO A 110 -9.01 -10.22 -8.30
CA PRO A 110 -7.83 -11.06 -8.07
C PRO A 110 -7.11 -10.72 -6.76
N GLU A 111 -6.36 -11.68 -6.21
CA GLU A 111 -5.22 -11.32 -5.35
C GLU A 111 -4.22 -10.47 -6.15
N MET A 112 -3.64 -9.46 -5.51
CA MET A 112 -2.69 -8.50 -6.06
C MET A 112 -1.37 -8.52 -5.28
N PRO A 113 -0.50 -9.53 -5.49
CA PRO A 113 0.78 -9.58 -4.78
C PRO A 113 1.70 -8.44 -5.17
N ASN A 114 2.44 -7.93 -4.19
CA ASN A 114 3.48 -6.91 -4.34
C ASN A 114 4.78 -7.44 -5.00
N TYR A 115 4.78 -8.71 -5.41
CA TYR A 115 5.88 -9.41 -6.05
C TYR A 115 5.39 -10.22 -7.25
N GLY A 116 6.27 -10.48 -8.22
CA GLY A 116 5.79 -11.18 -9.41
C GLY A 116 6.77 -11.36 -10.54
N ARG A 117 6.23 -11.83 -11.66
CA ARG A 117 6.93 -11.98 -12.93
C ARG A 117 6.05 -11.41 -14.03
N ARG A 118 6.68 -10.65 -14.93
CA ARG A 118 5.99 -10.04 -16.06
C ARG A 118 5.19 -11.06 -16.88
N GLY A 119 3.99 -10.69 -17.29
CA GLY A 119 3.09 -11.52 -18.10
C GLY A 119 2.47 -12.72 -17.37
N ARG A 120 2.54 -12.81 -16.04
CA ARG A 120 1.92 -13.87 -15.23
C ARG A 120 0.70 -13.38 -14.45
N GLY A 121 -0.16 -14.30 -14.03
CA GLY A 121 -1.37 -13.99 -13.26
C GLY A 121 -2.60 -13.63 -14.13
N LYS A 122 -3.69 -13.27 -13.46
CA LYS A 122 -4.97 -12.91 -14.11
C LYS A 122 -4.78 -11.66 -14.97
N LYS A 123 -5.46 -11.60 -16.13
CA LYS A 123 -5.47 -10.41 -16.99
C LYS A 123 -6.41 -9.38 -16.39
N PHE A 124 -6.04 -8.11 -16.50
CA PHE A 124 -6.93 -7.02 -16.14
C PHE A 124 -8.00 -6.82 -17.21
N VAL A 125 -9.19 -6.45 -16.77
CA VAL A 125 -10.35 -6.16 -17.62
C VAL A 125 -10.93 -4.82 -17.21
N GLU A 126 -11.53 -4.13 -18.18
CA GLU A 126 -12.16 -2.83 -17.98
C GLU A 126 -13.18 -2.86 -16.84
N GLY A 127 -13.18 -1.83 -15.99
CA GLY A 127 -14.05 -1.72 -14.81
C GLY A 127 -13.62 -2.54 -13.60
N MET A 128 -12.49 -3.27 -13.66
CA MET A 128 -11.91 -3.94 -12.50
C MET A 128 -11.45 -2.90 -11.46
N VAL A 129 -11.71 -3.18 -10.18
CA VAL A 129 -11.26 -2.36 -9.05
C VAL A 129 -10.42 -3.22 -8.12
N VAL A 130 -9.25 -2.72 -7.74
CA VAL A 130 -8.30 -3.41 -6.88
C VAL A 130 -7.68 -2.48 -5.83
N ALA A 131 -7.37 -3.03 -4.68
CA ALA A 131 -6.46 -2.47 -3.69
C ALA A 131 -5.03 -2.86 -4.07
N ILE A 132 -4.16 -1.86 -4.20
CA ILE A 132 -2.72 -2.07 -4.35
C ILE A 132 -2.09 -1.53 -3.06
N GLU A 133 -1.46 -2.43 -2.30
CA GLU A 133 -1.05 -2.20 -0.92
C GLU A 133 0.38 -2.72 -0.66
N PRO A 134 1.44 -2.06 -1.14
CA PRO A 134 2.81 -2.45 -0.82
C PRO A 134 3.11 -2.37 0.67
N MET A 135 3.38 -3.54 1.24
CA MET A 135 3.96 -3.72 2.57
C MET A 135 5.45 -4.02 2.44
N ILE A 136 6.30 -3.06 2.82
CA ILE A 136 7.73 -3.10 2.56
C ILE A 136 8.50 -3.03 3.87
N ASN A 137 9.39 -4.01 4.07
CA ASN A 137 10.25 -4.12 5.24
C ASN A 137 11.60 -3.44 4.97
N MET A 138 12.13 -2.74 5.97
CA MET A 138 13.48 -2.16 5.94
C MET A 138 14.57 -3.24 5.75
N GLY A 139 14.34 -4.44 6.28
CA GLY A 139 15.27 -5.55 6.22
C GLY A 139 14.81 -6.67 5.29
N THR A 140 14.65 -7.87 5.85
CA THR A 140 14.25 -9.04 5.05
C THR A 140 12.76 -9.01 4.73
N GLN A 141 12.35 -9.70 3.65
CA GLN A 141 10.92 -9.91 3.33
C GLN A 141 10.14 -10.73 4.37
N ARG A 142 10.83 -11.37 5.33
CA ARG A 142 10.22 -12.38 6.19
C ARG A 142 9.43 -11.72 7.31
N ILE A 143 8.27 -12.32 7.61
CA ILE A 143 7.38 -11.88 8.67
C ILE A 143 7.24 -12.94 9.78
N LYS A 144 6.62 -12.53 10.88
CA LYS A 144 6.20 -13.39 11.99
C LYS A 144 4.77 -13.01 12.37
N GLN A 145 3.88 -13.99 12.35
CA GLN A 145 2.52 -13.86 12.88
C GLN A 145 2.54 -14.09 14.40
N HIS A 146 1.82 -13.25 15.15
CA HIS A 146 1.75 -13.34 16.61
C HIS A 146 0.63 -14.28 17.06
N ARG A 147 0.67 -14.66 18.35
CA ARG A 147 -0.31 -15.58 18.95
C ARG A 147 -1.68 -14.94 19.20
N ASP A 148 -1.78 -13.62 19.06
CA ASP A 148 -3.06 -12.90 19.13
C ASP A 148 -3.94 -13.16 17.90
N GLY A 149 -3.39 -13.78 16.85
CA GLY A 149 -4.10 -14.15 15.63
C GLY A 149 -4.22 -13.01 14.61
N TRP A 150 -3.66 -11.84 14.89
CA TRP A 150 -3.79 -10.64 14.06
C TRP A 150 -2.45 -10.01 13.76
N THR A 151 -1.66 -9.67 14.79
CA THR A 151 -0.48 -8.84 14.63
C THR A 151 0.57 -9.57 13.79
N ILE A 152 1.12 -8.87 12.80
CA ILE A 152 2.21 -9.36 11.96
C ILE A 152 3.38 -8.41 12.10
N THR A 153 4.57 -8.94 12.45
CA THR A 153 5.80 -8.14 12.51
C THR A 153 6.83 -8.63 11.51
N THR A 154 7.80 -7.77 11.18
CA THR A 154 9.02 -8.20 10.50
C THR A 154 9.75 -9.26 11.36
N LEU A 155 10.43 -10.20 10.71
CA LEU A 155 11.14 -11.26 11.43
C LEU A 155 12.44 -10.75 12.09
N ASP A 156 13.07 -9.74 11.51
CA ASP A 156 14.31 -9.14 12.01
C ASP A 156 14.08 -7.95 12.94
N GLY A 157 12.82 -7.60 13.23
CA GLY A 157 12.45 -6.52 14.13
C GLY A 157 12.69 -5.12 13.58
N LYS A 158 13.10 -4.98 12.32
CA LYS A 158 13.26 -3.67 11.67
C LYS A 158 11.91 -3.08 11.25
N PRO A 159 11.83 -1.75 11.03
CA PRO A 159 10.59 -1.11 10.60
C PRO A 159 10.02 -1.65 9.29
N SER A 160 8.70 -1.54 9.14
CA SER A 160 7.93 -1.81 7.94
C SER A 160 7.00 -0.63 7.65
N ALA A 161 6.66 -0.41 6.39
CA ALA A 161 5.72 0.63 5.97
C ALA A 161 4.66 0.05 5.05
N HIS A 162 3.47 0.64 5.11
CA HIS A 162 2.28 0.26 4.35
C HIS A 162 1.61 1.52 3.80
N PHE A 163 1.41 1.56 2.47
CA PHE A 163 0.58 2.56 1.79
C PHE A 163 -0.33 1.83 0.83
N GLU A 164 -1.53 2.36 0.62
CA GLU A 164 -2.53 1.69 -0.19
C GLU A 164 -3.45 2.68 -0.90
N HIS A 165 -3.83 2.30 -2.11
CA HIS A 165 -4.95 2.91 -2.82
C HIS A 165 -5.85 1.86 -3.47
N ASP A 166 -7.15 2.13 -3.40
CA ASP A 166 -8.13 1.61 -4.35
C ASP A 166 -7.98 2.25 -5.74
N VAL A 167 -7.91 1.40 -6.77
CA VAL A 167 -7.70 1.80 -8.17
C VAL A 167 -8.69 1.08 -9.08
N ALA A 168 -9.39 1.84 -9.92
CA ALA A 168 -10.22 1.32 -11.00
C ALA A 168 -9.45 1.28 -12.33
N LEU A 169 -9.76 0.31 -13.19
CA LEU A 169 -9.32 0.33 -14.58
C LEU A 169 -10.40 1.00 -15.43
N VAL A 170 -10.12 2.21 -15.90
CA VAL A 170 -11.04 3.05 -16.70
C VAL A 170 -10.37 3.49 -17.99
N ASP A 171 -11.04 3.29 -19.13
CA ASP A 171 -10.52 3.54 -20.47
C ASP A 171 -9.15 2.88 -20.70
N GLY A 172 -8.96 1.69 -20.10
CA GLY A 172 -7.72 0.92 -20.11
C GLY A 172 -6.55 1.49 -19.31
N LYS A 173 -6.77 2.50 -18.46
CA LYS A 173 -5.78 3.15 -17.61
C LYS A 173 -6.17 3.08 -16.13
N PRO A 174 -5.21 3.16 -15.19
CA PRO A 174 -5.51 3.27 -13.77
C PRO A 174 -6.18 4.62 -13.43
N GLU A 175 -7.24 4.56 -12.61
CA GLU A 175 -7.97 5.70 -12.05
C GLU A 175 -8.04 5.54 -10.52
N LEU A 176 -7.51 6.50 -9.76
CA LEU A 176 -7.54 6.47 -8.30
C LEU A 176 -8.93 6.75 -7.74
N LEU A 177 -9.41 5.87 -6.86
CA LEU A 177 -10.69 6.03 -6.15
C LEU A 177 -10.54 6.58 -4.73
N SER A 178 -9.32 6.53 -4.18
CA SER A 178 -8.96 7.07 -2.87
C SER A 178 -7.88 8.15 -3.00
N THR A 179 -7.50 8.84 -1.91
CA THR A 179 -6.55 9.96 -1.96
C THR A 179 -5.84 10.21 -0.62
N PHE A 180 -4.57 10.58 -0.70
CA PHE A 180 -3.77 11.14 0.38
C PHE A 180 -3.90 12.67 0.49
N ALA A 181 -4.61 13.35 -0.41
CA ALA A 181 -4.66 14.81 -0.45
C ALA A 181 -5.20 15.45 0.84
N TYR A 182 -6.18 14.85 1.52
CA TYR A 182 -6.64 15.31 2.84
C TYR A 182 -5.55 15.17 3.92
N ILE A 183 -4.76 14.10 3.84
CA ILE A 183 -3.60 13.90 4.73
C ILE A 183 -2.55 14.97 4.43
N TYR A 184 -2.27 15.23 3.15
CA TYR A 184 -1.30 16.23 2.74
C TYR A 184 -1.71 17.65 3.10
N GLU A 185 -2.98 18.00 2.98
CA GLU A 185 -3.52 19.27 3.47
C GLU A 185 -3.26 19.41 4.98
N ALA A 186 -3.62 18.40 5.77
CA ALA A 186 -3.42 18.41 7.23
C ALA A 186 -1.93 18.48 7.63
N LEU A 187 -1.04 17.88 6.84
CA LEU A 187 0.40 17.86 7.07
C LEU A 187 1.15 19.02 6.40
N GLY A 188 0.47 19.89 5.64
CA GLY A 188 1.09 20.99 4.89
C GLY A 188 1.99 20.52 3.73
N ILE A 189 1.79 19.30 3.23
CA ILE A 189 2.54 18.70 2.13
C ILE A 189 1.94 19.15 0.79
N LYS A 190 2.80 19.55 -0.15
CA LYS A 190 2.40 19.80 -1.54
C LYS A 190 2.93 18.67 -2.41
N SER A 191 2.04 17.97 -3.09
CA SER A 191 2.39 16.89 -4.02
C SER A 191 1.41 16.87 -5.19
N ASN A 192 1.89 16.41 -6.33
CA ASN A 192 1.11 16.16 -7.54
C ASN A 192 1.16 14.68 -7.97
N GLU A 193 1.61 13.80 -7.07
CA GLU A 193 1.85 12.37 -7.37
C GLU A 193 0.59 11.60 -7.79
N GLU A 194 -0.60 12.06 -7.40
CA GLU A 194 -1.87 11.43 -7.78
C GLU A 194 -2.45 11.95 -9.10
N GLU A 195 -1.99 13.10 -9.60
CA GLU A 195 -2.60 13.78 -10.75
C GLU A 195 -2.57 12.93 -12.02
N GLU A 196 -1.53 12.12 -12.21
CA GLU A 196 -1.41 11.26 -13.40
C GLU A 196 -2.44 10.12 -13.45
N PHE A 197 -3.08 9.82 -12.32
CA PHE A 197 -4.04 8.71 -12.15
C PHE A 197 -5.47 9.20 -11.97
N ARG A 198 -5.77 10.43 -12.38
CA ARG A 198 -7.11 11.01 -12.29
C ARG A 198 -7.55 11.58 -13.62
N LYS A 199 -8.74 11.20 -14.06
CA LYS A 199 -9.38 11.76 -15.25
C LYS A 199 -9.89 13.19 -15.01
N GLU A 200 -10.39 13.42 -13.79
CA GLU A 200 -10.86 14.72 -13.33
C GLU A 200 -10.00 15.18 -12.16
N ALA A 201 -9.70 16.49 -12.09
CA ALA A 201 -8.93 17.03 -10.98
C ALA A 201 -9.68 16.79 -9.66
N LEU A 202 -8.93 16.35 -8.64
CA LEU A 202 -9.49 16.20 -7.29
C LEU A 202 -9.90 17.57 -6.75
N VAL A 203 -11.13 17.67 -6.28
CA VAL A 203 -11.64 18.85 -5.56
C VAL A 203 -11.80 18.45 -4.10
N LEU A 204 -11.03 19.09 -3.23
CA LEU A 204 -11.09 18.93 -1.77
C LEU A 204 -12.23 19.77 -1.17
#